data_AF-A0A2N2HIG1-F1
#
_entry.id   AF-A0A2N2HIG1-F1
#
_cell.length_a   1.000
_cell.length_b   1.000
_cell.length_c   1.000
_cell.angle_alpha   90.00
_cell.angle_beta   90.00
_cell.angle_gamma   90.00
#
_symmetry.space_group_name_H-M   'P 1'
#
loop_
_entity.id
_entity.type
_entity.pdbx_description
1 polymer ?
#
loop_
_entity_poly.entity_id
_entity_poly.type
_entity_poly.pdbx_seq_one_letter_code
_entity_poly.pdbx_strand_id
1 'polypeptide(L)'
;RAAFRIDRGALAIPAGQSAYNYTPYLYSDFTGVQIDRQAPYTRVGAWDGTYDGGAEGLPWKEISWNTEPQGIVPNLTSLVVSVRAGDTPAALGQAVYTEVSNPSPLAGTVGRYIQVKADLAGPGYSTPVLSDLTIKGPCDTVGETCCITASDCNDGNLCTVDACPTPGGSCTHTSIPQCCLTDADCSDGNQCTADTCPAAGASCVHSALPNCCMSYADCNDNDLCTADICPSPGGSCGNVAIPGCCHTVADCDDGSLCTIDVCPADGELCEHIPIADCCLTDADCADNNLCTTNTCDPASHSCQSAPIADCCNEDAECFDGNDCTSDRCSGLGGVCVYPYIPGCCTAESPEVGQPCDEPVAPKDHPPCKAGAWVCVNHSLVCEGAIEPEVEQCDWIDNDCDGNIDAPDACPVGKTCVNGICADPCKSGEFPCEGGYQCVNGLCLPTSCDDVICQEGYTCAAGLCQDGDAGAAGAAGAAGAA
;
A
#
# COMPACT_ATOMS: atom_id res chain seq x y z
N ARG A 1 -62.51 -21.41 98.22
CA ARG A 1 -61.64 -20.77 97.21
C ARG A 1 -60.75 -21.88 96.63
N ALA A 2 -61.26 -22.60 95.62
CA ALA A 2 -60.53 -23.70 95.00
C ALA A 2 -59.71 -23.13 93.85
N ALA A 3 -58.40 -23.36 93.91
CA ALA A 3 -57.45 -22.99 92.87
C ALA A 3 -57.59 -23.97 91.69
N PHE A 4 -57.65 -23.45 90.46
CA PHE A 4 -57.29 -24.25 89.30
C PHE A 4 -55.77 -24.40 89.30
N ARG A 5 -55.27 -25.64 89.35
CA ARG A 5 -53.88 -25.96 89.03
C ARG A 5 -53.77 -26.05 87.52
N ILE A 6 -52.88 -25.25 86.94
CA ILE A 6 -52.35 -25.42 85.60
C ILE A 6 -50.84 -25.59 85.84
N ASP A 7 -50.30 -26.80 85.67
CA ASP A 7 -48.89 -27.14 85.91
C ASP A 7 -48.25 -27.71 84.62
N ARG A 8 -46.94 -27.43 84.48
CA ARG A 8 -46.10 -27.08 83.30
C ARG A 8 -45.79 -28.11 82.19
N GLY A 9 -45.34 -27.57 81.03
CA GLY A 9 -44.38 -28.17 80.09
C GLY A 9 -43.12 -27.29 79.88
N ALA A 10 -41.96 -27.91 79.62
CA ALA A 10 -40.62 -27.38 79.84
C ALA A 10 -40.00 -26.55 78.69
N LEU A 11 -39.40 -25.39 79.02
CA LEU A 11 -38.29 -24.81 78.28
C LEU A 11 -36.98 -25.35 78.89
N ALA A 12 -36.12 -25.93 78.05
CA ALA A 12 -34.77 -26.33 78.44
C ALA A 12 -33.97 -25.08 78.85
N ILE A 13 -33.63 -24.98 80.15
CA ILE A 13 -32.57 -24.09 80.63
C ILE A 13 -31.33 -24.97 80.88
N PRO A 14 -30.14 -24.58 80.40
CA PRO A 14 -28.91 -25.34 80.59
C PRO A 14 -28.60 -25.60 82.08
N ALA A 15 -27.88 -26.69 82.34
CA ALA A 15 -27.58 -27.18 83.67
C ALA A 15 -26.90 -26.14 84.57
N GLY A 16 -27.49 -25.93 85.75
CA GLY A 16 -26.83 -25.41 86.94
C GLY A 16 -27.18 -23.98 87.33
N GLN A 17 -28.30 -23.76 88.03
CA GLN A 17 -28.43 -22.87 89.19
C GLN A 17 -29.68 -23.22 90.03
N SER A 18 -29.59 -22.98 91.33
CA SER A 18 -30.47 -23.46 92.40
C SER A 18 -31.69 -22.57 92.70
N ALA A 19 -32.82 -23.23 92.95
CA ALA A 19 -33.99 -22.90 93.79
C ALA A 19 -34.37 -21.43 94.05
N TYR A 20 -35.57 -21.04 93.57
CA TYR A 20 -36.51 -20.18 94.31
C TYR A 20 -37.96 -20.61 94.09
N ASN A 21 -38.73 -20.49 95.19
CA ASN A 21 -40.14 -20.78 95.40
C ASN A 21 -41.07 -19.74 94.70
N TYR A 22 -42.39 -19.88 94.87
CA TYR A 22 -43.49 -18.89 94.76
C TYR A 22 -44.50 -19.01 93.58
N THR A 23 -45.71 -19.46 93.97
CA THR A 23 -47.05 -18.88 93.66
C THR A 23 -47.62 -18.86 92.22
N PRO A 24 -48.97 -18.89 92.06
CA PRO A 24 -49.64 -19.35 90.85
C PRO A 24 -49.59 -18.31 89.73
N TYR A 25 -49.15 -18.73 88.54
CA TYR A 25 -49.20 -17.90 87.34
C TYR A 25 -50.53 -18.11 86.62
N LEU A 26 -51.31 -17.03 86.50
CA LEU A 26 -52.26 -16.84 85.41
C LEU A 26 -51.45 -16.49 84.16
N TYR A 27 -51.75 -17.11 83.02
CA TYR A 27 -51.30 -16.58 81.73
C TYR A 27 -51.86 -15.16 81.53
N SER A 28 -51.01 -14.27 81.03
CA SER A 28 -51.13 -12.81 81.12
C SER A 28 -52.15 -12.16 80.16
N ASP A 29 -52.84 -12.93 79.31
CA ASP A 29 -53.71 -12.44 78.24
C ASP A 29 -55.11 -13.09 78.21
N PHE A 30 -55.45 -13.90 79.21
CA PHE A 30 -56.74 -14.58 79.25
C PHE A 30 -57.73 -13.96 80.22
N THR A 31 -58.98 -13.83 79.77
CA THR A 31 -60.13 -13.44 80.59
C THR A 31 -61.07 -14.63 80.74
N GLY A 32 -61.60 -14.82 81.95
CA GLY A 32 -62.57 -15.88 82.23
C GLY A 32 -63.47 -15.52 83.39
N VAL A 33 -64.67 -16.10 83.41
CA VAL A 33 -65.67 -15.87 84.46
C VAL A 33 -66.17 -17.21 84.98
N GLN A 34 -66.17 -17.38 86.30
CA GLN A 34 -66.86 -18.48 86.98
C GLN A 34 -68.25 -17.99 87.39
N ILE A 35 -69.30 -18.68 86.97
CA ILE A 35 -70.66 -18.42 87.43
C ILE A 35 -71.12 -19.62 88.26
N ASP A 36 -71.37 -19.41 89.55
CA ASP A 36 -72.02 -20.41 90.41
C ASP A 36 -73.54 -20.26 90.21
N ARG A 37 -74.18 -21.18 89.47
CA ARG A 37 -75.65 -21.22 89.39
C ARG A 37 -76.18 -22.35 90.26
N GLN A 38 -77.08 -21.96 91.16
CA GLN A 38 -77.55 -22.73 92.31
C GLN A 38 -78.58 -23.81 91.92
N ALA A 39 -78.36 -25.00 92.47
CA ALA A 39 -79.21 -26.20 92.51
C ALA A 39 -79.54 -26.91 91.16
N PRO A 40 -79.10 -28.18 90.97
CA PRO A 40 -78.20 -28.98 91.81
C PRO A 40 -76.74 -28.80 91.37
N TYR A 41 -75.95 -28.07 92.16
CA TYR A 41 -74.47 -28.02 92.17
C TYR A 41 -73.75 -28.17 90.81
N THR A 42 -74.04 -27.38 89.79
CA THR A 42 -73.25 -27.39 88.54
C THR A 42 -72.27 -26.21 88.56
N ARG A 43 -70.96 -26.50 88.49
CA ARG A 43 -69.95 -25.47 88.28
C ARG A 43 -69.77 -25.27 86.79
N VAL A 44 -69.98 -24.05 86.33
CA VAL A 44 -69.68 -23.64 84.97
C VAL A 44 -68.60 -22.57 84.96
N GLY A 45 -67.71 -22.65 83.98
CA GLY A 45 -66.69 -21.64 83.71
C GLY A 45 -66.56 -21.46 82.21
N ALA A 46 -66.30 -20.23 81.78
CA ALA A 46 -65.94 -19.94 80.40
C ALA A 46 -64.56 -19.27 80.37
N TRP A 47 -63.75 -19.68 79.42
CA TRP A 47 -62.45 -19.11 79.09
C TRP A 47 -62.44 -18.69 77.63
N ASP A 48 -61.83 -17.57 77.31
CA ASP A 48 -61.55 -17.19 75.93
C ASP A 48 -60.15 -16.59 75.76
N GLY A 49 -59.57 -16.79 74.57
CA GLY A 49 -58.26 -16.28 74.18
C GLY A 49 -58.21 -15.95 72.69
N THR A 50 -57.57 -14.84 72.33
CA THR A 50 -57.43 -14.40 70.93
C THR A 50 -55.97 -14.47 70.49
N TYR A 51 -55.72 -15.10 69.36
CA TYR A 51 -54.39 -15.28 68.77
C TYR A 51 -54.32 -14.47 67.47
N ASP A 52 -53.22 -13.72 67.28
CA ASP A 52 -52.94 -12.95 66.07
C ASP A 52 -51.90 -13.70 65.22
N GLY A 53 -52.30 -14.13 64.03
CA GLY A 53 -51.44 -14.81 63.06
C GLY A 53 -50.62 -13.87 62.17
N GLY A 54 -50.81 -12.56 62.28
CA GLY A 54 -49.97 -11.55 61.64
C GLY A 54 -50.33 -11.17 60.19
N ALA A 55 -51.21 -11.91 59.51
CA ALA A 55 -51.66 -11.62 58.14
C ALA A 55 -53.16 -11.83 57.96
N GLU A 56 -53.78 -11.00 57.11
CA GLU A 56 -55.17 -11.19 56.69
C GLU A 56 -55.31 -12.44 55.81
N GLY A 57 -56.46 -13.10 55.86
CA GLY A 57 -56.72 -14.31 55.08
C GLY A 57 -55.92 -15.54 55.53
N LEU A 58 -55.37 -15.54 56.76
CA LEU A 58 -54.55 -16.64 57.26
C LEU A 58 -55.39 -17.90 57.53
N PRO A 59 -55.09 -19.05 56.88
CA PRO A 59 -55.80 -20.30 57.12
C PRO A 59 -55.21 -21.02 58.33
N TRP A 60 -56.00 -21.19 59.38
CA TRP A 60 -55.58 -21.94 60.56
C TRP A 60 -55.61 -23.45 60.26
N LYS A 61 -54.59 -24.18 60.73
CA LYS A 61 -54.37 -25.59 60.35
C LYS A 61 -55.05 -26.55 61.31
N GLU A 62 -54.78 -26.41 62.61
CA GLU A 62 -55.20 -27.38 63.62
C GLU A 62 -55.30 -26.71 64.98
N ILE A 63 -56.24 -27.19 65.78
CA ILE A 63 -56.31 -26.93 67.23
C ILE A 63 -56.26 -28.26 67.99
N SER A 64 -55.52 -28.28 69.09
CA SER A 64 -55.42 -29.43 69.98
C SER A 64 -55.28 -28.97 71.43
N TRP A 65 -55.79 -29.76 72.36
CA TRP A 65 -55.64 -29.52 73.80
C TRP A 65 -55.57 -30.85 74.54
N ASN A 66 -55.23 -30.84 75.82
CA ASN A 66 -55.22 -32.02 76.69
C ASN A 66 -54.43 -33.21 76.11
N THR A 67 -53.38 -32.93 75.36
CA THR A 67 -52.44 -33.93 74.81
C THR A 67 -51.55 -34.52 75.90
N GLU A 68 -51.50 -33.87 77.07
CA GLU A 68 -50.73 -34.26 78.24
C GLU A 68 -51.61 -34.92 79.33
N PRO A 69 -51.01 -35.74 80.23
CA PRO A 69 -51.73 -36.47 81.28
C PRO A 69 -52.60 -35.61 82.23
N GLN A 70 -52.31 -34.32 82.35
CA GLN A 70 -52.99 -33.37 83.22
C GLN A 70 -54.35 -32.93 82.64
N GLY A 71 -54.55 -33.07 81.33
CA GLY A 71 -55.76 -32.69 80.59
C GLY A 71 -56.93 -33.66 80.78
N ILE A 72 -57.39 -33.84 82.02
CA ILE A 72 -58.43 -34.81 82.35
C ILE A 72 -59.82 -34.18 82.20
N VAL A 73 -60.72 -34.90 81.50
CA VAL A 73 -62.17 -34.62 81.49
C VAL A 73 -62.87 -35.76 82.25
N PRO A 74 -63.09 -35.62 83.57
CA PRO A 74 -63.73 -36.66 84.37
C PRO A 74 -65.15 -37.00 83.88
N ASN A 75 -65.60 -38.23 84.15
CA ASN A 75 -66.97 -38.63 83.82
C ASN A 75 -68.00 -37.68 84.47
N LEU A 76 -69.09 -37.38 83.76
CA LEU A 76 -70.11 -36.39 84.11
C LEU A 76 -69.67 -34.92 84.05
N THR A 77 -68.45 -34.60 83.59
CA THR A 77 -68.03 -33.23 83.25
C THR A 77 -68.07 -33.01 81.74
N SER A 78 -68.04 -31.76 81.28
CA SER A 78 -68.06 -31.37 79.87
C SER A 78 -67.07 -30.23 79.63
N LEU A 79 -66.23 -30.41 78.61
CA LEU A 79 -65.33 -29.39 78.06
C LEU A 79 -65.69 -29.22 76.59
N VAL A 80 -66.29 -28.08 76.25
CA VAL A 80 -66.64 -27.72 74.88
C VAL A 80 -65.71 -26.62 74.43
N VAL A 81 -64.97 -26.85 73.34
CA VAL A 81 -64.11 -25.85 72.73
C VAL A 81 -64.75 -25.39 71.44
N SER A 82 -64.80 -24.08 71.23
CA SER A 82 -65.32 -23.45 70.03
C SER A 82 -64.37 -22.36 69.55
N VAL A 83 -64.36 -22.12 68.24
CA VAL A 83 -63.48 -21.15 67.61
C VAL A 83 -64.26 -20.20 66.71
N ARG A 84 -63.71 -19.01 66.48
CA ARG A 84 -64.13 -18.09 65.43
C ARG A 84 -62.91 -17.34 64.90
N ALA A 85 -62.96 -16.90 63.65
CA ALA A 85 -61.86 -16.16 63.04
C ALA A 85 -62.36 -14.92 62.29
N GLY A 86 -61.46 -13.96 62.11
CA GLY A 86 -61.71 -12.76 61.31
C GLY A 86 -60.45 -11.92 61.11
N ASP A 87 -60.41 -11.15 60.02
CA ASP A 87 -59.25 -10.34 59.66
C ASP A 87 -59.11 -9.05 60.48
N THR A 88 -60.20 -8.59 61.08
CA THR A 88 -60.22 -7.41 61.94
C THR A 88 -60.89 -7.72 63.28
N PRO A 89 -60.59 -6.98 64.36
CA PRO A 89 -61.26 -7.16 65.64
C PRO A 89 -62.79 -7.04 65.55
N ALA A 90 -63.31 -6.20 64.64
CA ALA A 90 -64.74 -6.04 64.41
C ALA A 90 -65.36 -7.27 63.73
N ALA A 91 -64.72 -7.79 62.67
CA ALA A 91 -65.16 -9.01 62.00
C ALA A 91 -65.12 -10.22 62.94
N LEU A 92 -64.04 -10.34 63.75
CA LEU A 92 -63.92 -11.35 64.78
C LEU A 92 -65.06 -11.27 65.80
N GLY A 93 -65.42 -10.06 66.25
CA GLY A 93 -66.53 -9.84 67.19
C GLY A 93 -67.90 -10.27 66.66
N GLN A 94 -68.11 -10.18 65.34
CA GLN A 94 -69.35 -10.57 64.65
C GLN A 94 -69.35 -12.05 64.20
N ALA A 95 -68.18 -12.69 64.12
CA ALA A 95 -68.06 -14.08 63.72
C ALA A 95 -68.72 -15.02 64.75
N VAL A 96 -69.36 -16.07 64.23
CA VAL A 96 -70.07 -17.08 65.03
C VAL A 96 -69.07 -18.12 65.52
N TYR A 97 -69.17 -18.48 66.80
CA TYR A 97 -68.40 -19.58 67.36
C TYR A 97 -68.88 -20.93 66.80
N THR A 98 -67.94 -21.73 66.31
CA THR A 98 -68.16 -23.10 65.86
C THR A 98 -67.44 -24.07 66.79
N GLU A 99 -68.16 -25.05 67.32
CA GLU A 99 -67.57 -26.10 68.17
C GLU A 99 -66.59 -26.98 67.37
N VAL A 100 -65.49 -27.38 68.00
CA VAL A 100 -64.40 -28.16 67.39
C VAL A 100 -64.09 -29.42 68.20
N SER A 101 -63.56 -30.44 67.54
CA SER A 101 -63.09 -31.69 68.17
C SER A 101 -61.65 -31.59 68.70
N ASN A 102 -61.16 -32.65 69.36
CA ASN A 102 -59.78 -32.70 69.85
C ASN A 102 -59.03 -33.96 69.35
N PRO A 103 -57.95 -33.82 68.55
CA PRO A 103 -57.58 -32.64 67.80
C PRO A 103 -58.65 -32.30 66.73
N SER A 104 -58.61 -31.09 66.19
CA SER A 104 -59.50 -30.70 65.09
C SER A 104 -58.74 -29.96 63.99
N PRO A 105 -58.86 -30.40 62.73
CA PRO A 105 -58.44 -29.59 61.60
C PRO A 105 -59.35 -28.37 61.49
N LEU A 106 -58.75 -27.19 61.36
CA LEU A 106 -59.47 -25.91 61.28
C LEU A 106 -59.83 -25.55 59.83
N ALA A 107 -60.26 -26.53 59.04
CA ALA A 107 -60.56 -26.36 57.63
C ALA A 107 -61.62 -25.28 57.40
N GLY A 108 -61.30 -24.28 56.58
CA GLY A 108 -62.19 -23.14 56.32
C GLY A 108 -62.21 -22.06 57.41
N THR A 109 -61.46 -22.23 58.50
CA THR A 109 -61.27 -21.17 59.50
C THR A 109 -60.15 -20.25 59.02
N VAL A 110 -60.55 -19.09 58.49
CA VAL A 110 -59.64 -18.14 57.87
C VAL A 110 -59.78 -16.78 58.54
N GLY A 111 -58.65 -16.16 58.86
CA GLY A 111 -58.59 -14.79 59.33
C GLY A 111 -57.32 -14.50 60.10
N ARG A 112 -56.88 -13.24 60.10
CA ARG A 112 -55.73 -12.78 60.91
C ARG A 112 -55.84 -13.18 62.37
N TYR A 113 -57.01 -13.01 62.96
CA TYR A 113 -57.27 -13.34 64.35
C TYR A 113 -58.09 -14.63 64.43
N ILE A 114 -57.73 -15.51 65.36
CA ILE A 114 -58.60 -16.61 65.82
C ILE A 114 -58.86 -16.45 67.30
N GLN A 115 -60.13 -16.49 67.69
CA GLN A 115 -60.54 -16.51 69.08
C GLN A 115 -61.08 -17.88 69.43
N VAL A 116 -60.55 -18.44 70.51
CA VAL A 116 -60.98 -19.72 71.06
C VAL A 116 -61.75 -19.47 72.34
N LYS A 117 -62.84 -20.19 72.51
CA LYS A 117 -63.65 -20.20 73.72
C LYS A 117 -63.81 -21.63 74.22
N ALA A 118 -63.54 -21.84 75.51
CA ALA A 118 -63.75 -23.09 76.19
C ALA A 118 -64.81 -22.93 77.27
N ASP A 119 -65.91 -23.68 77.15
CA ASP A 119 -66.95 -23.80 78.17
C ASP A 119 -66.71 -25.08 78.97
N LEU A 120 -66.53 -24.93 80.27
CA LEU A 120 -66.28 -26.00 81.23
C LEU A 120 -67.51 -26.18 82.12
N ALA A 121 -68.01 -27.40 82.25
CA ALA A 121 -69.13 -27.72 83.12
C ALA A 121 -68.89 -29.02 83.91
N GLY A 122 -69.36 -29.08 85.16
CA GLY A 122 -69.32 -30.33 85.93
C GLY A 122 -70.14 -30.29 87.22
N PRO A 123 -70.57 -31.45 87.74
CA PRO A 123 -71.30 -31.55 88.99
C PRO A 123 -70.38 -31.45 90.22
N GLY A 124 -70.83 -30.73 91.23
CA GLY A 124 -70.19 -30.59 92.54
C GLY A 124 -68.82 -29.92 92.50
N TYR A 125 -67.79 -30.68 92.84
CA TYR A 125 -66.38 -30.25 92.82
C TYR A 125 -65.58 -30.90 91.68
N SER A 126 -66.22 -31.70 90.83
CA SER A 126 -65.57 -32.25 89.65
C SER A 126 -65.64 -31.23 88.52
N THR A 127 -64.48 -30.81 88.03
CA THR A 127 -64.34 -29.89 86.91
C THR A 127 -63.44 -30.52 85.86
N PRO A 128 -63.71 -30.31 84.56
CA PRO A 128 -62.76 -30.68 83.53
C PRO A 128 -61.52 -29.78 83.61
N VAL A 129 -60.41 -30.27 83.09
CA VAL A 129 -59.16 -29.50 82.93
C VAL A 129 -58.98 -29.18 81.45
N LEU A 130 -58.69 -27.92 81.15
CA LEU A 130 -58.13 -27.51 79.87
C LEU A 130 -56.63 -27.27 80.08
N SER A 131 -55.79 -27.97 79.33
CA SER A 131 -54.34 -27.88 79.39
C SER A 131 -53.75 -27.93 77.99
N ASP A 132 -52.58 -27.31 77.80
CA ASP A 132 -51.81 -27.31 76.54
C ASP A 132 -52.65 -27.02 75.28
N LEU A 133 -53.50 -26.00 75.33
CA LEU A 133 -54.24 -25.57 74.14
C LEU A 133 -53.26 -24.96 73.13
N THR A 134 -53.08 -25.67 72.03
CA THR A 134 -52.19 -25.30 70.93
C THR A 134 -53.03 -25.01 69.69
N ILE A 135 -52.76 -23.88 69.05
CA ILE A 135 -53.31 -23.55 67.72
C ILE A 135 -52.14 -23.46 66.75
N LYS A 136 -52.26 -24.12 65.61
CA LYS A 136 -51.25 -24.10 64.54
C LYS A 136 -51.75 -23.24 63.39
N GLY A 137 -50.92 -22.30 62.97
CA GLY A 137 -51.07 -21.58 61.70
C GLY A 137 -50.75 -22.48 60.49
N PRO A 138 -50.72 -21.93 59.28
CA PRO A 138 -50.50 -22.72 58.07
C PRO A 138 -49.05 -23.23 57.95
N CYS A 139 -48.09 -22.52 58.53
CA CYS A 139 -46.67 -22.86 58.49
C CYS A 139 -46.22 -23.49 59.81
N ASP A 140 -45.59 -24.65 59.74
CA ASP A 140 -44.89 -25.24 60.91
C ASP A 140 -43.58 -24.49 61.19
N THR A 141 -42.91 -23.99 60.14
CA THR A 141 -41.76 -23.09 60.19
C THR A 141 -41.88 -22.07 59.06
N VAL A 142 -41.71 -20.78 59.36
CA VAL A 142 -41.75 -19.69 58.37
C VAL A 142 -40.43 -19.64 57.58
N GLY A 143 -40.52 -19.51 56.26
CA GLY A 143 -39.39 -19.36 55.35
C GLY A 143 -39.78 -19.57 53.88
N GLU A 144 -38.80 -19.84 53.01
CA GLU A 144 -38.96 -19.96 51.55
C GLU A 144 -40.11 -20.87 51.08
N THR A 145 -40.31 -22.00 51.75
CA THR A 145 -41.35 -22.96 51.38
C THR A 145 -42.72 -22.63 51.95
N CYS A 146 -42.79 -21.80 53.00
CA CYS A 146 -44.03 -21.42 53.69
C CYS A 146 -43.89 -20.02 54.32
N CYS A 147 -44.50 -19.01 53.70
CA CYS A 147 -44.46 -17.62 54.14
C CYS A 147 -45.81 -17.16 54.70
N ILE A 148 -45.82 -16.13 55.54
CA ILE A 148 -47.05 -15.49 56.05
C ILE A 148 -47.23 -14.11 55.41
N THR A 149 -46.13 -13.39 55.22
CA THR A 149 -46.06 -12.05 54.64
C THR A 149 -44.92 -11.95 53.63
N ALA A 150 -44.92 -10.91 52.78
CA ALA A 150 -43.85 -10.70 51.81
C ALA A 150 -42.46 -10.54 52.45
N SER A 151 -42.37 -10.00 53.68
CA SER A 151 -41.09 -9.86 54.39
C SER A 151 -40.45 -11.20 54.78
N ASP A 152 -41.23 -12.28 54.83
CA ASP A 152 -40.71 -13.62 55.09
C ASP A 152 -39.98 -14.21 53.88
N CYS A 153 -40.15 -13.60 52.69
CA CYS A 153 -39.60 -14.03 51.42
C CYS A 153 -38.40 -13.20 50.95
N ASN A 154 -37.76 -12.45 51.84
CA ASN A 154 -36.65 -11.59 51.45
C ASN A 154 -35.39 -12.42 51.12
N ASP A 155 -35.06 -12.51 49.83
CA ASP A 155 -33.88 -13.24 49.34
C ASP A 155 -32.59 -12.40 49.37
N GLY A 156 -32.69 -11.13 49.77
CA GLY A 156 -31.60 -10.16 49.82
C GLY A 156 -31.23 -9.56 48.46
N ASN A 157 -31.94 -9.90 47.38
CA ASN A 157 -31.69 -9.37 46.04
C ASN A 157 -32.58 -8.15 45.78
N LEU A 158 -31.96 -6.99 45.61
CA LEU A 158 -32.68 -5.74 45.33
C LEU A 158 -33.36 -5.73 43.95
N CYS A 159 -33.00 -6.67 43.07
CA CYS A 159 -33.56 -6.81 41.72
C CYS A 159 -34.67 -7.85 41.61
N THR A 160 -35.19 -8.34 42.74
CA THR A 160 -36.39 -9.17 42.80
C THR A 160 -37.47 -8.47 43.61
N VAL A 161 -38.71 -8.70 43.20
CA VAL A 161 -39.88 -8.41 44.03
C VAL A 161 -40.25 -9.69 44.76
N ASP A 162 -39.98 -9.68 46.06
CA ASP A 162 -40.33 -10.77 46.97
C ASP A 162 -41.80 -10.70 47.33
N ALA A 163 -42.52 -11.78 47.05
CA ALA A 163 -43.94 -11.87 47.35
C ALA A 163 -44.25 -13.21 48.01
N CYS A 164 -45.13 -13.12 49.02
CA CYS A 164 -45.85 -14.26 49.55
C CYS A 164 -47.25 -14.27 48.90
N PRO A 165 -47.52 -15.15 47.92
CA PRO A 165 -48.77 -15.08 47.14
C PRO A 165 -50.02 -15.24 48.01
N THR A 166 -49.93 -16.09 49.03
CA THR A 166 -50.98 -16.33 50.03
C THR A 166 -50.31 -16.78 51.35
N PRO A 167 -50.85 -16.43 52.53
CA PRO A 167 -50.34 -16.97 53.80
C PRO A 167 -50.36 -18.50 53.81
N GLY A 168 -49.22 -19.13 54.08
CA GLY A 168 -49.02 -20.58 53.94
C GLY A 168 -48.49 -21.04 52.58
N GLY A 169 -48.32 -20.12 51.62
CA GLY A 169 -47.78 -20.39 50.30
C GLY A 169 -46.25 -20.37 50.28
N SER A 170 -45.67 -20.75 49.14
CA SER A 170 -44.22 -20.65 48.92
C SER A 170 -43.85 -19.27 48.36
N CYS A 171 -42.65 -18.80 48.71
CA CYS A 171 -42.12 -17.53 48.27
C CYS A 171 -41.94 -17.47 46.75
N THR A 172 -42.12 -16.27 46.20
CA THR A 172 -41.88 -15.98 44.79
C THR A 172 -41.02 -14.73 44.68
N HIS A 173 -39.96 -14.82 43.86
CA HIS A 173 -39.02 -13.73 43.62
C HIS A 173 -39.08 -13.38 42.14
N THR A 174 -39.86 -12.35 41.80
CA THR A 174 -40.03 -11.95 40.40
C THR A 174 -38.96 -10.94 40.04
N SER A 175 -38.16 -11.20 39.01
CA SER A 175 -37.11 -10.26 38.59
C SER A 175 -37.70 -8.94 38.09
N ILE A 176 -37.07 -7.84 38.51
CA ILE A 176 -37.39 -6.49 38.02
C ILE A 176 -36.68 -6.29 36.67
N PRO A 177 -37.42 -6.03 35.57
CA PRO A 177 -36.81 -5.80 34.26
C PRO A 177 -35.83 -4.62 34.29
N GLN A 178 -34.67 -4.78 33.64
CA GLN A 178 -33.62 -3.76 33.54
C GLN A 178 -32.98 -3.35 34.88
N CYS A 179 -33.24 -4.08 35.97
CA CYS A 179 -32.58 -3.86 37.24
C CYS A 179 -31.14 -4.37 37.20
N CYS A 180 -30.23 -3.64 37.84
CA CYS A 180 -28.83 -3.99 37.97
C CYS A 180 -28.36 -3.90 39.43
N LEU A 181 -27.35 -4.68 39.77
CA LEU A 181 -26.63 -4.57 41.04
C LEU A 181 -25.27 -3.89 40.83
N THR A 182 -24.70 -4.07 39.65
CA THR A 182 -23.41 -3.51 39.22
C THR A 182 -23.45 -3.11 37.75
N ASP A 183 -22.47 -2.31 37.30
CA ASP A 183 -22.33 -1.92 35.89
C ASP A 183 -22.23 -3.13 34.95
N ALA A 184 -21.67 -4.25 35.42
CA ALA A 184 -21.53 -5.48 34.63
C ALA A 184 -22.87 -6.12 34.26
N ASP A 185 -23.93 -5.88 35.04
CA ASP A 185 -25.27 -6.39 34.76
C ASP A 185 -25.96 -5.59 33.63
N CYS A 186 -25.42 -4.42 33.29
CA CYS A 186 -25.98 -3.51 32.31
C CYS A 186 -25.39 -3.65 30.91
N SER A 187 -24.64 -4.71 30.62
CA SER A 187 -24.07 -4.84 29.27
C SER A 187 -25.16 -5.02 28.22
N ASP A 188 -25.29 -4.08 27.27
CA ASP A 188 -26.19 -4.19 26.12
C ASP A 188 -25.53 -4.85 24.90
N GLY A 189 -24.25 -5.21 25.03
CA GLY A 189 -23.43 -5.81 23.97
C GLY A 189 -22.92 -4.81 22.93
N ASN A 190 -23.26 -3.53 23.06
CA ASN A 190 -22.72 -2.46 22.23
C ASN A 190 -21.44 -1.90 22.89
N GLN A 191 -20.34 -1.88 22.15
CA GLN A 191 -19.07 -1.38 22.69
C GLN A 191 -18.97 0.16 22.64
N CYS A 192 -19.95 0.81 22.01
CA CYS A 192 -20.07 2.26 21.93
C CYS A 192 -21.08 2.85 22.93
N THR A 193 -21.46 2.08 23.94
CA THR A 193 -22.26 2.55 25.07
C THR A 193 -21.44 2.39 26.35
N ALA A 194 -21.49 3.41 27.19
CA ALA A 194 -21.11 3.31 28.59
C ALA A 194 -22.33 2.77 29.35
N ASP A 195 -22.22 1.51 29.75
CA ASP A 195 -23.25 0.80 30.48
C ASP A 195 -23.03 1.00 31.97
N THR A 196 -23.94 1.72 32.63
CA THR A 196 -23.79 2.10 34.04
C THR A 196 -25.03 1.73 34.84
N CYS A 197 -24.79 1.22 36.04
CA CYS A 197 -25.76 0.98 37.09
C CYS A 197 -25.64 2.10 38.13
N PRO A 198 -26.56 3.10 38.14
CA PRO A 198 -26.43 4.26 39.01
C PRO A 198 -26.36 3.94 40.51
N ALA A 199 -27.02 2.85 40.93
CA ALA A 199 -26.98 2.28 42.26
C ALA A 199 -27.47 0.82 42.21
N ALA A 200 -27.10 -0.01 43.19
CA ALA A 200 -27.65 -1.36 43.29
C ALA A 200 -29.18 -1.32 43.46
N GLY A 201 -29.91 -2.04 42.61
CA GLY A 201 -31.37 -2.01 42.52
C GLY A 201 -31.93 -0.95 41.55
N ALA A 202 -31.08 -0.16 40.89
CA ALA A 202 -31.50 0.84 39.91
C ALA A 202 -31.70 0.22 38.51
N SER A 203 -32.28 1.01 37.60
CA SER A 203 -32.37 0.64 36.19
C SER A 203 -31.08 0.97 35.45
N CYS A 204 -30.69 0.09 34.52
CA CYS A 204 -29.54 0.31 33.65
C CYS A 204 -29.65 1.58 32.82
N VAL A 205 -28.52 2.26 32.66
CA VAL A 205 -28.37 3.44 31.81
C VAL A 205 -27.28 3.17 30.79
N HIS A 206 -27.62 3.26 29.50
CA HIS A 206 -26.70 3.09 28.37
C HIS A 206 -26.48 4.44 27.71
N SER A 207 -25.30 5.02 27.90
CA SER A 207 -24.95 6.33 27.34
C SER A 207 -24.02 6.18 26.16
N ALA A 208 -24.39 6.69 24.98
CA ALA A 208 -23.53 6.63 23.81
C ALA A 208 -22.18 7.34 24.07
N LEU A 209 -21.08 6.65 23.77
CA LEU A 209 -19.73 7.21 23.86
C LEU A 209 -19.48 8.14 22.66
N PRO A 210 -19.07 9.40 22.89
CA PRO A 210 -18.74 10.32 21.80
C PRO A 210 -17.62 9.76 20.91
N ASN A 211 -17.76 9.96 19.60
CA ASN A 211 -16.76 9.56 18.60
C ASN A 211 -16.43 8.06 18.57
N CYS A 212 -17.32 7.20 19.08
CA CYS A 212 -17.15 5.75 19.02
C CYS A 212 -17.76 5.15 17.75
N CYS A 213 -17.13 4.09 17.22
CA CYS A 213 -17.60 3.36 16.05
C CYS A 213 -17.64 1.85 16.25
N MET A 214 -18.56 1.19 15.56
CA MET A 214 -18.63 -0.26 15.45
C MET A 214 -18.16 -0.75 14.08
N SER A 215 -18.14 0.13 13.08
CA SER A 215 -17.75 -0.11 11.71
C SER A 215 -17.24 1.16 11.03
N TYR A 216 -16.62 1.01 9.86
CA TYR A 216 -16.18 2.15 9.04
C TYR A 216 -17.35 3.08 8.65
N ALA A 217 -18.55 2.53 8.46
CA ALA A 217 -19.73 3.31 8.07
C ALA A 217 -20.19 4.30 9.15
N ASP A 218 -19.86 4.05 10.43
CA ASP A 218 -20.21 4.95 11.53
C ASP A 218 -19.34 6.22 11.54
N CYS A 219 -18.20 6.20 10.84
CA CYS A 219 -17.25 7.31 10.78
C CYS A 219 -17.41 8.20 9.54
N ASN A 220 -18.37 7.87 8.67
CA ASN A 220 -18.63 8.57 7.42
C ASN A 220 -18.95 10.06 7.65
N ASP A 221 -18.02 10.91 7.27
CA ASP A 221 -18.17 12.38 7.29
C ASP A 221 -18.72 12.96 5.98
N ASN A 222 -19.03 12.08 5.01
CA ASN A 222 -19.45 12.37 3.63
C ASN A 222 -18.38 13.09 2.80
N ASP A 223 -17.13 13.06 3.22
CA ASP A 223 -16.00 13.54 2.44
C ASP A 223 -15.37 12.35 1.69
N LEU A 224 -15.51 12.32 0.37
CA LEU A 224 -14.93 11.26 -0.46
C LEU A 224 -13.39 11.27 -0.48
N CYS A 225 -12.77 12.37 -0.03
CA CYS A 225 -11.33 12.53 0.09
C CYS A 225 -10.80 12.24 1.50
N THR A 226 -11.63 11.73 2.40
CA THR A 226 -11.18 11.12 3.65
C THR A 226 -11.46 9.62 3.64
N ALA A 227 -10.54 8.86 4.23
CA ALA A 227 -10.76 7.46 4.53
C ALA A 227 -11.39 7.35 5.93
N ASP A 228 -12.62 6.86 5.98
CA ASP A 228 -13.35 6.55 7.22
C ASP A 228 -12.72 5.34 7.92
N ILE A 229 -12.07 5.55 9.05
CA ILE A 229 -11.36 4.50 9.78
C ILE A 229 -11.99 4.27 11.15
N CYS A 230 -12.38 3.01 11.37
CA CYS A 230 -12.76 2.45 12.66
C CYS A 230 -11.76 1.33 12.99
N PRO A 231 -10.79 1.54 13.90
CA PRO A 231 -9.70 0.60 14.13
C PRO A 231 -10.15 -0.81 14.56
N SER A 232 -11.24 -0.87 15.31
CA SER A 232 -11.92 -2.08 15.78
C SER A 232 -13.32 -1.69 16.25
N PRO A 233 -14.26 -2.65 16.39
CA PRO A 233 -15.52 -2.39 17.10
C PRO A 233 -15.27 -1.80 18.50
N GLY A 234 -15.95 -0.71 18.85
CA GLY A 234 -15.69 0.09 20.06
C GLY A 234 -14.53 1.08 19.97
N GLY A 235 -13.95 1.24 18.77
CA GLY A 235 -12.84 2.17 18.51
C GLY A 235 -13.29 3.62 18.39
N SER A 236 -12.33 4.53 18.26
CA SER A 236 -12.61 5.94 17.96
C SER A 236 -12.56 6.19 16.46
N CYS A 237 -13.53 6.96 15.94
CA CYS A 237 -13.52 7.37 14.54
C CYS A 237 -12.31 8.22 14.21
N GLY A 238 -11.68 7.93 13.08
CA GLY A 238 -10.65 8.74 12.47
C GLY A 238 -10.89 8.89 10.97
N ASN A 239 -10.76 10.11 10.48
CA ASN A 239 -10.94 10.43 9.06
C ASN A 239 -9.58 10.88 8.54
N VAL A 240 -8.95 10.04 7.73
CA VAL A 240 -7.58 10.26 7.26
C VAL A 240 -7.64 10.76 5.82
N ALA A 241 -7.11 11.97 5.59
CA ALA A 241 -7.08 12.56 4.25
C ALA A 241 -6.35 11.64 3.26
N ILE A 242 -6.96 11.40 2.10
CA ILE A 242 -6.41 10.61 1.01
C ILE A 242 -5.50 11.55 0.19
N PRO A 243 -4.17 11.32 0.14
CA PRO A 243 -3.26 12.22 -0.57
C PRO A 243 -3.57 12.27 -2.07
N GLY A 244 -3.70 13.48 -2.60
CA GLY A 244 -3.97 13.71 -4.03
C GLY A 244 -5.43 13.52 -4.45
N CYS A 245 -6.35 13.28 -3.52
CA CYS A 245 -7.78 13.29 -3.82
C CYS A 245 -8.30 14.72 -4.02
N CYS A 246 -9.32 14.88 -4.87
CA CYS A 246 -9.95 16.16 -5.16
C CYS A 246 -11.48 16.10 -5.15
N HIS A 247 -12.11 17.25 -4.86
CA HIS A 247 -13.54 17.47 -5.09
C HIS A 247 -13.78 18.33 -6.33
N THR A 248 -12.82 19.21 -6.62
CA THR A 248 -12.88 20.17 -7.70
C THR A 248 -11.52 20.30 -8.38
N VAL A 249 -11.54 20.84 -9.60
CA VAL A 249 -10.30 21.14 -10.34
C VAL A 249 -9.36 22.10 -9.59
N ALA A 250 -9.88 22.92 -8.69
CA ALA A 250 -9.06 23.85 -7.90
C ALA A 250 -8.25 23.15 -6.80
N ASP A 251 -8.67 21.97 -6.35
CA ASP A 251 -7.93 21.18 -5.36
C ASP A 251 -6.68 20.53 -5.98
N CYS A 252 -6.65 20.43 -7.30
CA CYS A 252 -5.55 19.87 -8.08
C CYS A 252 -4.56 20.92 -8.61
N ASP A 253 -4.65 22.19 -8.19
CA ASP A 253 -3.70 23.21 -8.63
C ASP A 253 -2.30 22.90 -8.09
N ASP A 254 -1.38 22.45 -8.96
CA ASP A 254 0.01 22.20 -8.61
C ASP A 254 0.89 23.47 -8.71
N GLY A 255 0.27 24.60 -9.05
CA GLY A 255 0.92 25.90 -9.24
C GLY A 255 1.72 26.02 -10.53
N SER A 256 1.70 25.02 -11.41
CA SER A 256 2.36 25.06 -12.71
C SER A 256 1.39 25.57 -13.79
N LEU A 257 1.84 26.59 -14.53
CA LEU A 257 1.10 27.12 -15.68
C LEU A 257 1.21 26.21 -16.91
N CYS A 258 2.05 25.17 -16.86
CA CYS A 258 2.29 24.23 -17.94
C CYS A 258 1.60 22.88 -17.76
N THR A 259 0.70 22.80 -16.80
CA THR A 259 -0.14 21.66 -16.51
C THR A 259 -1.60 22.09 -16.59
N ILE A 260 -2.45 21.21 -17.10
CA ILE A 260 -3.90 21.30 -16.95
C ILE A 260 -4.26 20.42 -15.78
N ASP A 261 -4.72 21.03 -14.71
CA ASP A 261 -5.18 20.33 -13.52
C ASP A 261 -6.59 19.79 -13.74
N VAL A 262 -6.72 18.47 -13.63
CA VAL A 262 -7.98 17.76 -13.82
C VAL A 262 -8.32 17.03 -12.54
N CYS A 263 -9.53 17.28 -12.07
CA CYS A 263 -10.22 16.42 -11.12
C CYS A 263 -11.24 15.60 -11.92
N PRO A 264 -10.96 14.32 -12.23
CA PRO A 264 -11.80 13.57 -13.17
C PRO A 264 -13.24 13.38 -12.67
N ALA A 265 -13.41 13.16 -11.37
CA ALA A 265 -14.68 13.19 -10.65
C ALA A 265 -14.45 13.51 -9.16
N ASP A 266 -15.53 13.84 -8.46
CA ASP A 266 -15.52 14.05 -7.01
C ASP A 266 -15.04 12.79 -6.28
N GLY A 267 -13.98 12.91 -5.46
CA GLY A 267 -13.36 11.79 -4.75
C GLY A 267 -12.30 11.02 -5.53
N GLU A 268 -11.94 11.46 -6.73
CA GLU A 268 -10.86 10.84 -7.52
C GLU A 268 -9.51 11.54 -7.32
N LEU A 269 -8.45 10.91 -7.82
CA LEU A 269 -7.10 11.45 -7.72
C LEU A 269 -6.85 12.52 -8.78
N CYS A 270 -6.12 13.57 -8.41
CA CYS A 270 -5.70 14.63 -9.31
C CYS A 270 -4.84 14.10 -10.46
N GLU A 271 -5.14 14.59 -11.65
CA GLU A 271 -4.32 14.38 -12.85
C GLU A 271 -3.79 15.72 -13.34
N HIS A 272 -2.47 15.83 -13.52
CA HIS A 272 -1.81 17.01 -14.06
C HIS A 272 -1.35 16.70 -15.48
N ILE A 273 -2.10 17.18 -16.47
CA ILE A 273 -1.84 16.88 -17.88
C ILE A 273 -0.87 17.94 -18.43
N PRO A 274 0.35 17.57 -18.86
CA PRO A 274 1.30 18.54 -19.40
C PRO A 274 0.79 19.17 -20.70
N ILE A 275 0.92 20.49 -20.80
CA ILE A 275 0.60 21.26 -22.01
C ILE A 275 1.77 21.14 -22.99
N ALA A 276 1.49 20.66 -24.20
CA ALA A 276 2.50 20.55 -25.25
C ALA A 276 3.09 21.93 -25.60
N ASP A 277 4.41 21.97 -25.82
CA ASP A 277 5.21 23.18 -26.08
C ASP A 277 5.17 24.26 -24.98
N CYS A 278 4.65 23.94 -23.80
CA CYS A 278 4.70 24.83 -22.63
C CYS A 278 6.01 24.67 -21.86
N CYS A 279 6.55 25.78 -21.37
CA CYS A 279 7.76 25.80 -20.55
C CYS A 279 7.66 26.78 -19.38
N LEU A 280 8.39 26.50 -18.31
CA LEU A 280 8.60 27.43 -17.20
C LEU A 280 10.05 27.94 -17.16
N THR A 281 10.97 27.15 -17.72
CA THR A 281 12.39 27.46 -17.82
C THR A 281 12.95 27.03 -19.16
N ASP A 282 14.09 27.60 -19.56
CA ASP A 282 14.80 27.22 -20.79
C ASP A 282 15.14 25.71 -20.85
N ALA A 283 15.32 25.07 -19.70
CA ALA A 283 15.61 23.65 -19.60
C ALA A 283 14.45 22.77 -20.08
N ASP A 284 13.20 23.23 -19.93
CA ASP A 284 12.01 22.50 -20.37
C ASP A 284 11.92 22.44 -21.91
N CYS A 285 12.60 23.36 -22.59
CA CYS A 285 12.63 23.47 -24.04
C CYS A 285 13.76 22.68 -24.71
N ALA A 286 14.52 21.89 -23.95
CA ALA A 286 15.64 21.12 -24.50
C ALA A 286 15.16 20.11 -25.56
N ASP A 287 15.50 20.35 -26.82
CA ASP A 287 15.17 19.52 -27.98
C ASP A 287 16.20 18.41 -28.26
N ASN A 288 17.15 18.22 -27.33
CA ASN A 288 18.34 17.34 -27.46
C ASN A 288 19.27 17.70 -28.64
N ASN A 289 19.10 18.88 -29.24
CA ASN A 289 20.01 19.41 -30.24
C ASN A 289 20.97 20.39 -29.55
N LEU A 290 22.27 20.06 -29.51
CA LEU A 290 23.28 20.93 -28.88
C LEU A 290 23.61 22.15 -29.75
N CYS A 291 23.13 22.17 -30.99
CA CYS A 291 23.29 23.26 -31.95
C CYS A 291 22.07 24.17 -32.06
N THR A 292 21.16 24.08 -31.10
CA THR A 292 20.09 25.05 -30.91
C THR A 292 20.20 25.66 -29.52
N THR A 293 19.94 26.96 -29.45
CA THR A 293 19.64 27.64 -28.18
C THR A 293 18.14 27.55 -27.98
N ASN A 294 17.74 26.77 -26.99
CA ASN A 294 16.36 26.61 -26.60
C ASN A 294 16.03 27.59 -25.47
N THR A 295 15.04 28.43 -25.67
CA THR A 295 14.64 29.48 -24.73
C THR A 295 13.14 29.40 -24.50
N CYS A 296 12.74 29.55 -23.25
CA CYS A 296 11.36 29.68 -22.86
C CYS A 296 10.93 31.16 -22.92
N ASP A 297 9.93 31.49 -23.72
CA ASP A 297 9.37 32.84 -23.74
C ASP A 297 8.59 33.09 -22.44
N PRO A 298 9.01 34.00 -21.56
CA PRO A 298 8.35 34.22 -20.27
C PRO A 298 6.96 34.89 -20.42
N ALA A 299 6.61 35.44 -21.58
CA ALA A 299 5.29 36.04 -21.82
C ALA A 299 4.27 35.05 -22.37
N SER A 300 4.69 34.15 -23.27
CA SER A 300 3.79 33.14 -23.86
C SER A 300 3.92 31.75 -23.25
N HIS A 301 4.95 31.52 -22.42
CA HIS A 301 5.33 30.22 -21.86
C HIS A 301 5.52 29.17 -22.94
N SER A 302 6.07 29.56 -24.09
CA SER A 302 6.26 28.68 -25.25
C SER A 302 7.74 28.53 -25.57
N CYS A 303 8.12 27.33 -26.01
CA CYS A 303 9.49 27.05 -26.41
C CYS A 303 9.85 27.68 -27.75
N GLN A 304 11.00 28.35 -27.78
CA GLN A 304 11.63 28.91 -28.98
C GLN A 304 13.00 28.25 -29.15
N SER A 305 13.29 27.79 -30.36
CA SER A 305 14.58 27.18 -30.70
C SER A 305 15.25 28.02 -31.79
N ALA A 306 16.47 28.48 -31.52
CA ALA A 306 17.27 29.26 -32.45
C ALA A 306 18.56 28.52 -32.79
N PRO A 307 18.91 28.32 -34.08
CA PRO A 307 20.13 27.62 -34.46
C PRO A 307 21.38 28.42 -34.06
N ILE A 308 22.39 27.72 -33.53
CA ILE A 308 23.71 28.27 -33.27
C ILE A 308 24.51 28.24 -34.58
N ALA A 309 25.00 29.41 -35.00
CA ALA A 309 25.78 29.53 -36.24
C ALA A 309 27.05 28.67 -36.18
N ASP A 310 27.36 28.01 -37.30
CA ASP A 310 28.52 27.13 -37.50
C ASP A 310 28.63 25.95 -36.51
N CYS A 311 27.53 25.59 -35.84
CA CYS A 311 27.46 24.43 -34.96
C CYS A 311 27.02 23.17 -35.71
N CYS A 312 27.58 22.03 -35.32
CA CYS A 312 27.20 20.70 -35.80
C CYS A 312 27.09 19.69 -34.65
N ASN A 313 26.25 18.68 -34.84
CA ASN A 313 26.19 17.48 -34.00
C ASN A 313 26.83 16.28 -34.71
N GLU A 314 26.81 16.26 -36.05
CA GLU A 314 27.37 15.19 -36.85
C GLU A 314 28.09 15.71 -38.11
N ASP A 315 28.99 14.89 -38.65
CA ASP A 315 29.82 15.25 -39.80
C ASP A 315 28.99 15.61 -41.04
N ALA A 316 27.80 15.00 -41.20
CA ALA A 316 26.90 15.24 -42.33
C ALA A 316 26.34 16.66 -42.39
N GLU A 317 26.31 17.38 -41.26
CA GLU A 317 25.84 18.77 -41.18
C GLU A 317 26.90 19.77 -41.64
N CYS A 318 28.15 19.33 -41.85
CA CYS A 318 29.27 20.21 -42.13
C CYS A 318 29.58 20.43 -43.62
N PHE A 319 28.86 19.83 -44.56
CA PHE A 319 29.20 19.86 -46.00
C PHE A 319 29.56 21.25 -46.56
N ASP A 320 30.83 21.47 -46.91
CA ASP A 320 31.32 22.74 -47.49
C ASP A 320 31.33 22.76 -49.02
N GLY A 321 31.04 21.62 -49.66
CA GLY A 321 31.06 21.46 -51.11
C GLY A 321 32.44 21.34 -51.74
N ASN A 322 33.49 21.13 -50.95
CA ASN A 322 34.86 20.89 -51.40
C ASN A 322 35.27 19.43 -51.16
N ASP A 323 35.35 18.66 -52.24
CA ASP A 323 35.70 17.24 -52.19
C ASP A 323 37.11 16.94 -51.64
N CYS A 324 37.97 17.95 -51.48
CA CYS A 324 39.32 17.81 -50.92
C CYS A 324 39.46 18.23 -49.46
N THR A 325 38.36 18.61 -48.81
CA THR A 325 38.27 18.75 -47.36
C THR A 325 37.41 17.63 -46.80
N SER A 326 37.77 17.13 -45.62
CA SER A 326 36.90 16.20 -44.90
C SER A 326 35.94 17.02 -44.06
N ASP A 327 34.65 17.00 -44.40
CA ASP A 327 33.61 17.64 -43.60
C ASP A 327 33.48 16.93 -42.26
N ARG A 328 33.98 17.55 -41.20
CA ARG A 328 34.00 16.92 -39.88
C ARG A 328 33.48 17.86 -38.82
N CYS A 329 32.65 17.32 -37.96
CA CYS A 329 32.24 17.97 -36.74
C CYS A 329 33.26 17.74 -35.63
N SER A 330 33.61 18.78 -34.86
CA SER A 330 34.58 18.65 -33.76
C SER A 330 34.06 17.82 -32.57
N GLY A 331 32.80 17.40 -32.58
CA GLY A 331 32.10 16.62 -31.56
C GLY A 331 30.62 17.00 -31.48
N LEU A 332 29.83 16.35 -30.63
CA LEU A 332 28.43 16.72 -30.40
C LEU A 332 28.34 18.18 -29.90
N GLY A 333 27.57 19.05 -30.58
CA GLY A 333 27.53 20.49 -30.28
C GLY A 333 28.82 21.22 -30.61
N GLY A 334 29.60 20.67 -31.54
CA GLY A 334 30.90 21.18 -31.96
C GLY A 334 30.80 22.22 -33.07
N VAL A 335 31.94 22.56 -33.64
CA VAL A 335 32.04 23.41 -34.83
C VAL A 335 32.52 22.59 -36.01
N CYS A 336 32.11 22.99 -37.21
CA CYS A 336 32.59 22.36 -38.44
C CYS A 336 34.07 22.66 -38.67
N VAL A 337 34.85 21.60 -38.92
CA VAL A 337 36.26 21.67 -39.28
C VAL A 337 36.47 20.96 -40.61
N TYR A 338 37.37 21.52 -41.41
CA TYR A 338 37.60 21.12 -42.79
C TYR A 338 39.06 20.71 -43.00
N PRO A 339 39.57 19.66 -42.32
CA PRO A 339 40.93 19.19 -42.54
C PRO A 339 41.13 18.76 -44.00
N TYR A 340 42.20 19.27 -44.60
CA TYR A 340 42.59 18.94 -45.97
C TYR A 340 42.96 17.46 -46.10
N ILE A 341 42.49 16.80 -47.16
CA ILE A 341 42.80 15.41 -47.47
C ILE A 341 44.17 15.38 -48.19
N PRO A 342 45.23 14.79 -47.60
CA PRO A 342 46.55 14.77 -48.22
C PRO A 342 46.54 14.06 -49.58
N GLY A 343 47.12 14.69 -50.61
CA GLY A 343 47.17 14.14 -51.98
C GLY A 343 45.89 14.33 -52.80
N CYS A 344 44.81 14.83 -52.18
CA CYS A 344 43.65 15.31 -52.95
C CYS A 344 44.03 16.59 -53.68
N CYS A 345 43.41 16.85 -54.83
CA CYS A 345 43.54 18.12 -55.54
C CYS A 345 42.23 18.52 -56.20
N THR A 346 42.10 19.82 -56.49
CA THR A 346 41.11 20.39 -57.40
C THR A 346 41.84 21.10 -58.54
N ALA A 347 41.10 21.57 -59.56
CA ALA A 347 41.70 22.33 -60.67
C ALA A 347 42.38 23.64 -60.22
N GLU A 348 42.08 24.12 -59.02
CA GLU A 348 42.65 25.35 -58.43
C GLU A 348 43.73 25.06 -57.37
N SER A 349 44.07 23.79 -57.13
CA SER A 349 45.10 23.40 -56.18
C SER A 349 46.46 24.04 -56.53
N PRO A 350 47.20 24.57 -55.54
CA PRO A 350 48.46 25.29 -55.78
C PRO A 350 49.56 24.42 -56.39
N GLU A 351 49.47 23.10 -56.24
CA GLU A 351 50.40 22.13 -56.84
C GLU A 351 50.18 21.97 -58.35
N VAL A 352 48.97 22.24 -58.86
CA VAL A 352 48.65 22.06 -60.28
C VAL A 352 49.44 23.05 -61.13
N GLY A 353 50.12 22.53 -62.15
CA GLY A 353 50.99 23.30 -63.04
C GLY A 353 52.43 23.49 -62.54
N GLN A 354 52.76 23.05 -61.32
CA GLN A 354 54.15 22.97 -60.86
C GLN A 354 54.87 21.82 -61.58
N PRO A 355 56.20 21.93 -61.82
CA PRO A 355 56.96 20.86 -62.44
C PRO A 355 56.99 19.61 -61.55
N CYS A 356 56.97 18.45 -62.18
CA CYS A 356 57.05 17.13 -61.56
C CYS A 356 58.02 16.25 -62.34
N ASP A 357 58.58 15.24 -61.67
CA ASP A 357 59.57 14.32 -62.22
C ASP A 357 60.68 15.07 -62.99
N GLU A 358 61.24 16.10 -62.34
CA GLU A 358 62.31 16.90 -62.92
C GLU A 358 63.55 16.03 -63.17
N PRO A 359 64.10 16.00 -64.40
CA PRO A 359 65.32 15.28 -64.70
C PRO A 359 66.47 15.75 -63.80
N VAL A 360 67.26 14.80 -63.29
CA VAL A 360 68.36 15.09 -62.35
C VAL A 360 69.69 14.73 -63.01
N ALA A 361 70.65 15.66 -62.97
CA ALA A 361 72.00 15.42 -63.47
C ALA A 361 72.63 14.14 -62.87
N PRO A 362 73.29 13.30 -63.68
CA PRO A 362 73.72 13.55 -65.07
C PRO A 362 72.69 13.19 -66.15
N LYS A 363 71.48 12.72 -65.79
CA LYS A 363 70.43 12.28 -66.73
C LYS A 363 69.38 13.36 -66.97
N ASP A 364 69.82 14.57 -67.29
CA ASP A 364 68.99 15.78 -67.46
C ASP A 364 69.12 16.43 -68.84
N HIS A 365 69.67 15.71 -69.81
CA HIS A 365 69.79 16.17 -71.18
C HIS A 365 68.53 15.89 -72.02
N PRO A 366 68.24 16.67 -73.08
CA PRO A 366 67.12 16.39 -73.99
C PRO A 366 67.27 15.02 -74.63
N PRO A 367 66.17 14.24 -74.80
CA PRO A 367 64.77 14.64 -74.83
C PRO A 367 64.05 14.63 -73.47
N CYS A 368 64.71 14.22 -72.38
CA CYS A 368 64.12 14.23 -71.05
C CYS A 368 63.67 15.64 -70.65
N LYS A 369 62.50 15.72 -70.05
CA LYS A 369 61.92 16.98 -69.57
C LYS A 369 60.99 16.70 -68.41
N ALA A 370 60.87 17.69 -67.52
CA ALA A 370 59.90 17.67 -66.46
C ALA A 370 58.47 17.63 -67.02
N GLY A 371 57.59 16.92 -66.33
CA GLY A 371 56.15 17.03 -66.53
C GLY A 371 55.57 18.21 -65.74
N ALA A 372 54.25 18.35 -65.79
CA ALA A 372 53.51 19.23 -64.90
C ALA A 372 52.48 18.44 -64.10
N TRP A 373 52.35 18.74 -62.81
CA TRP A 373 51.30 18.17 -61.98
C TRP A 373 49.93 18.58 -62.53
N VAL A 374 49.11 17.60 -62.87
CA VAL A 374 47.71 17.79 -63.25
C VAL A 374 46.81 17.06 -62.26
N CYS A 375 45.67 17.66 -61.97
CA CYS A 375 44.69 17.02 -61.12
C CYS A 375 43.73 16.18 -61.97
N VAL A 376 43.79 14.85 -61.83
CA VAL A 376 42.92 13.92 -62.55
C VAL A 376 42.21 13.04 -61.53
N ASN A 377 40.87 13.05 -61.55
CA ASN A 377 40.02 12.31 -60.59
C ASN A 377 40.44 12.55 -59.12
N HIS A 378 40.65 13.81 -58.73
CA HIS A 378 41.06 14.23 -57.39
C HIS A 378 42.43 13.68 -56.92
N SER A 379 43.28 13.22 -57.83
CA SER A 379 44.65 12.81 -57.55
C SER A 379 45.65 13.59 -58.40
N LEU A 380 46.77 13.98 -57.81
CA LEU A 380 47.87 14.61 -58.54
C LEU A 380 48.59 13.55 -59.39
N VAL A 381 48.61 13.77 -60.69
CA VAL A 381 49.30 12.92 -61.67
C VAL A 381 50.32 13.79 -62.41
N CYS A 382 51.55 13.29 -62.57
CA CYS A 382 52.52 13.97 -63.41
C CYS A 382 52.24 13.66 -64.88
N GLU A 383 51.84 14.66 -65.67
CA GLU A 383 51.65 14.48 -67.11
C GLU A 383 52.73 15.21 -67.91
N GLY A 384 53.18 14.58 -68.98
CA GLY A 384 54.12 15.17 -69.94
C GLY A 384 55.60 15.05 -69.57
N ALA A 385 55.95 14.36 -68.47
CA ALA A 385 57.33 14.00 -68.16
C ALA A 385 57.87 13.00 -69.18
N ILE A 386 59.14 13.15 -69.56
CA ILE A 386 59.90 12.16 -70.33
C ILE A 386 61.05 11.74 -69.43
N GLU A 387 60.97 10.51 -68.92
CA GLU A 387 61.96 9.93 -68.01
C GLU A 387 63.10 9.26 -68.78
N PRO A 388 64.30 9.13 -68.18
CA PRO A 388 65.40 8.38 -68.78
C PRO A 388 65.05 6.90 -68.95
N GLU A 389 65.15 6.40 -70.18
CA GLU A 389 64.97 4.98 -70.52
C GLU A 389 66.33 4.28 -70.73
N VAL A 390 66.31 3.05 -71.22
CA VAL A 390 67.54 2.35 -71.61
C VAL A 390 67.94 2.81 -73.00
N GLU A 391 69.23 3.09 -73.20
CA GLU A 391 69.79 3.49 -74.49
C GLU A 391 69.43 2.53 -75.62
N GLN A 392 68.85 3.09 -76.68
CA GLN A 392 68.58 2.39 -77.93
C GLN A 392 69.45 3.01 -79.02
N CYS A 393 69.96 2.18 -79.92
CA CYS A 393 70.75 2.65 -81.05
C CYS A 393 69.84 3.27 -82.13
N ASP A 394 69.35 4.47 -81.89
CA ASP A 394 68.34 5.14 -82.72
C ASP A 394 68.59 6.65 -82.91
N TRP A 395 69.78 7.14 -82.53
CA TRP A 395 70.16 8.55 -82.56
C TRP A 395 69.38 9.45 -81.59
N ILE A 396 68.74 8.86 -80.59
CA ILE A 396 68.11 9.59 -79.51
C ILE A 396 68.83 9.21 -78.22
N ASP A 397 69.24 10.22 -77.46
CA ASP A 397 69.75 10.07 -76.10
C ASP A 397 68.60 9.59 -75.20
N ASN A 398 68.31 8.29 -75.22
CA ASN A 398 67.12 7.73 -74.58
C ASN A 398 67.29 7.69 -73.07
N ASP A 399 68.53 7.59 -72.58
CA ASP A 399 68.84 7.62 -71.15
C ASP A 399 69.30 8.98 -70.61
N CYS A 400 69.22 9.99 -71.48
CA CYS A 400 69.34 11.43 -71.23
C CYS A 400 70.65 11.85 -70.57
N ASP A 401 71.73 11.10 -70.78
CA ASP A 401 73.02 11.29 -70.13
C ASP A 401 73.96 12.26 -70.87
N GLY A 402 73.51 12.78 -72.01
CA GLY A 402 74.24 13.68 -72.89
C GLY A 402 75.04 12.96 -74.00
N ASN A 403 75.07 11.63 -74.01
CA ASN A 403 75.55 10.83 -75.12
C ASN A 403 74.35 10.33 -75.92
N ILE A 404 74.38 10.52 -77.25
CA ILE A 404 73.22 10.18 -78.09
C ILE A 404 73.01 8.66 -78.22
N ASP A 405 74.08 7.90 -78.33
CA ASP A 405 74.01 6.44 -78.33
C ASP A 405 75.24 5.91 -77.58
N ALA A 406 75.03 5.36 -76.39
CA ALA A 406 76.09 4.66 -75.67
C ALA A 406 76.60 3.42 -76.44
N PRO A 407 77.87 3.01 -76.27
CA PRO A 407 78.42 1.84 -76.97
C PRO A 407 77.73 0.51 -76.65
N ASP A 408 76.93 0.45 -75.58
CA ASP A 408 76.09 -0.67 -75.16
C ASP A 408 74.61 -0.54 -75.56
N ALA A 409 74.24 0.46 -76.37
CA ALA A 409 72.90 0.63 -76.96
C ALA A 409 72.47 -0.51 -77.91
N CYS A 410 73.34 -1.50 -78.11
CA CYS A 410 73.11 -2.68 -78.94
C CYS A 410 73.31 -3.99 -78.17
N PRO A 411 72.62 -5.08 -78.55
CA PRO A 411 72.84 -6.39 -77.99
C PRO A 411 74.32 -6.82 -78.05
N VAL A 412 74.74 -7.61 -77.05
CA VAL A 412 76.14 -8.04 -76.87
C VAL A 412 76.76 -8.54 -78.17
N GLY A 413 77.86 -7.89 -78.58
CA GLY A 413 78.64 -8.27 -79.76
C GLY A 413 78.42 -7.41 -81.01
N LYS A 414 77.49 -6.45 -80.97
CA LYS A 414 77.25 -5.45 -82.02
C LYS A 414 77.75 -4.07 -81.60
N THR A 415 78.02 -3.20 -82.57
CA THR A 415 78.40 -1.80 -82.32
C THR A 415 77.34 -0.89 -82.91
N CYS A 416 76.85 0.07 -82.13
CA CYS A 416 75.95 1.09 -82.63
C CYS A 416 76.72 2.02 -83.57
N VAL A 417 76.32 2.07 -84.84
CA VAL A 417 76.87 3.00 -85.83
C VAL A 417 75.72 3.53 -86.66
N ASN A 418 75.53 4.85 -86.60
CA ASN A 418 74.50 5.56 -87.36
C ASN A 418 73.08 5.00 -87.16
N GLY A 419 72.67 4.74 -85.90
CA GLY A 419 71.33 4.24 -85.58
C GLY A 419 71.09 2.79 -86.04
N ILE A 420 72.18 2.04 -86.30
CA ILE A 420 72.14 0.64 -86.69
C ILE A 420 73.09 -0.16 -85.81
N CYS A 421 72.59 -1.22 -85.20
CA CYS A 421 73.42 -2.21 -84.53
C CYS A 421 74.16 -3.08 -85.55
N ALA A 422 75.36 -2.63 -85.93
CA ALA A 422 76.18 -3.29 -86.93
C ALA A 422 76.93 -4.49 -86.35
N ASP A 423 76.88 -5.62 -87.05
CA ASP A 423 77.69 -6.80 -86.75
C ASP A 423 79.15 -6.61 -87.21
N PRO A 424 80.14 -7.14 -86.49
CA PRO A 424 81.53 -7.10 -86.92
C PRO A 424 81.79 -8.00 -88.15
N CYS A 425 82.64 -7.53 -89.07
CA CYS A 425 82.99 -8.21 -90.31
C CYS A 425 84.51 -8.25 -90.55
N LYS A 426 84.96 -9.23 -91.33
CA LYS A 426 86.37 -9.38 -91.73
C LYS A 426 86.46 -9.99 -93.13
N SER A 427 87.30 -9.44 -94.00
CA SER A 427 87.40 -9.87 -95.40
C SER A 427 87.71 -11.38 -95.50
N GLY A 428 86.73 -12.17 -95.94
CA GLY A 428 86.84 -13.61 -96.16
C GLY A 428 85.95 -14.45 -95.23
N GLU A 429 86.24 -14.47 -93.93
CA GLU A 429 85.68 -15.45 -92.98
C GLU A 429 84.34 -15.04 -92.35
N PHE A 430 84.03 -13.75 -92.30
CA PHE A 430 82.74 -13.21 -91.84
C PHE A 430 82.20 -12.19 -92.85
N PRO A 431 81.64 -12.65 -93.99
CA PRO A 431 81.00 -11.77 -94.96
C PRO A 431 79.67 -11.24 -94.41
N CYS A 432 79.35 -9.99 -94.72
CA CYS A 432 78.07 -9.40 -94.34
C CYS A 432 76.91 -10.06 -95.09
N GLU A 433 75.73 -10.09 -94.47
CA GLU A 433 74.52 -10.60 -95.11
C GLU A 433 74.12 -9.74 -96.33
N GLY A 434 73.37 -10.34 -97.26
CA GLY A 434 73.01 -9.72 -98.53
C GLY A 434 72.31 -8.37 -98.33
N GLY A 435 72.89 -7.31 -98.89
CA GLY A 435 72.44 -5.92 -98.68
C GLY A 435 73.40 -5.08 -97.83
N TYR A 436 74.40 -5.69 -97.19
CA TYR A 436 75.41 -5.00 -96.36
C TYR A 436 76.83 -5.19 -96.93
N GLN A 437 77.69 -4.17 -96.76
CA GLN A 437 79.10 -4.17 -97.13
C GLN A 437 79.98 -4.02 -95.89
N CYS A 438 81.13 -4.70 -95.91
CA CYS A 438 82.09 -4.63 -94.81
C CYS A 438 82.90 -3.34 -94.92
N VAL A 439 82.61 -2.37 -94.06
CA VAL A 439 83.27 -1.06 -94.02
C VAL A 439 83.89 -0.89 -92.64
N ASN A 440 85.21 -0.67 -92.61
CA ASN A 440 85.98 -0.50 -91.37
C ASN A 440 85.77 -1.61 -90.31
N GLY A 441 85.49 -2.84 -90.75
CA GLY A 441 85.30 -3.99 -89.86
C GLY A 441 83.89 -4.13 -89.29
N LEU A 442 82.90 -3.38 -89.78
CA LEU A 442 81.48 -3.49 -89.43
C LEU A 442 80.62 -3.68 -90.69
N CYS A 443 79.53 -4.42 -90.57
CA CYS A 443 78.54 -4.61 -91.62
C CYS A 443 77.58 -3.42 -91.67
N LEU A 444 77.78 -2.56 -92.66
CA LEU A 444 76.92 -1.39 -92.91
C LEU A 444 76.11 -1.60 -94.19
N PRO A 445 74.88 -1.08 -94.28
CA PRO A 445 74.04 -1.30 -95.45
C PRO A 445 74.68 -0.73 -96.72
N THR A 446 74.35 -1.31 -97.88
CA THR A 446 74.84 -0.85 -99.20
C THR A 446 73.91 0.17 -99.84
N SER A 447 72.64 0.20 -99.42
CA SER A 447 71.65 1.19 -99.76
C SER A 447 71.28 2.03 -98.52
N CYS A 448 70.57 3.13 -98.77
CA CYS A 448 70.13 4.05 -97.72
C CYS A 448 68.67 3.84 -97.34
N ASP A 449 68.11 2.67 -97.67
CA ASP A 449 66.68 2.40 -97.53
C ASP A 449 66.26 2.32 -96.04
N ASP A 450 67.17 1.87 -95.17
CA ASP A 450 66.95 1.70 -93.72
C ASP A 450 67.95 2.52 -92.86
N VAL A 451 68.61 3.53 -93.44
CA VAL A 451 69.58 4.38 -92.71
C VAL A 451 68.92 5.68 -92.29
N ILE A 452 68.81 5.90 -90.98
CA ILE A 452 68.36 7.18 -90.43
C ILE A 452 69.60 8.07 -90.24
N CYS A 453 69.63 9.19 -90.96
CA CYS A 453 70.66 10.21 -90.81
C CYS A 453 70.08 11.45 -90.13
N GLN A 454 70.86 12.03 -89.22
CA GLN A 454 70.53 13.28 -88.53
C GLN A 454 70.33 14.43 -89.55
N GLU A 455 69.53 15.44 -89.18
CA GLU A 455 69.39 16.67 -89.97
C GLU A 455 70.77 17.26 -90.32
N GLY A 456 71.00 17.53 -91.62
CA GLY A 456 72.28 18.04 -92.15
C GLY A 456 73.18 16.97 -92.79
N TYR A 457 72.94 15.69 -92.51
CA TYR A 457 73.65 14.57 -93.12
C TYR A 457 72.84 13.94 -94.26
N THR A 458 73.51 13.59 -95.35
CA THR A 458 72.92 12.82 -96.45
C THR A 458 73.49 11.41 -96.46
N CYS A 459 72.64 10.40 -96.58
CA CYS A 459 73.12 9.03 -96.67
C CYS A 459 73.74 8.78 -98.04
N ALA A 460 74.98 8.29 -98.04
CA ALA A 460 75.66 7.80 -99.23
C ALA A 460 76.30 6.44 -98.92
N ALA A 461 75.87 5.40 -99.66
CA ALA A 461 76.38 4.03 -99.54
C ALA A 461 76.28 3.46 -98.10
N GLY A 462 75.18 3.75 -97.40
CA GLY A 462 74.89 3.27 -96.05
C GLY A 462 75.60 4.01 -94.92
N LEU A 463 76.26 5.13 -95.21
CA LEU A 463 76.90 6.01 -94.25
C LEU A 463 76.29 7.40 -94.33
N CYS A 464 76.03 8.01 -93.17
CA CYS A 464 75.67 9.42 -93.09
C CYS A 464 76.90 10.28 -93.35
N GLN A 465 76.83 11.16 -94.36
CA GLN A 465 77.92 12.06 -94.77
C GLN A 465 77.46 13.51 -94.73
N ASP A 466 78.37 14.40 -94.32
CA ASP A 466 78.11 15.84 -94.20
C ASP A 466 77.84 16.47 -95.58
N GLY A 467 76.72 17.20 -95.71
CA GLY A 467 76.23 17.72 -96.98
C GLY A 467 77.05 18.87 -97.61
N ASP A 468 78.03 19.43 -96.89
CA ASP A 468 78.71 20.69 -97.24
C ASP A 468 80.22 20.54 -97.55
N ALA A 469 80.61 19.54 -98.34
CA ALA A 469 81.99 19.41 -98.81
C ALA A 469 82.11 19.13 -100.32
N GLY A 470 81.85 20.14 -101.16
CA GLY A 470 82.47 20.20 -102.48
C GLY A 470 81.76 20.99 -103.59
N ALA A 471 82.05 22.29 -103.71
CA ALA A 471 82.31 22.95 -105.01
C ALA A 471 82.67 24.43 -104.82
N ALA A 472 83.84 24.82 -105.33
CA ALA A 472 84.38 26.16 -105.30
C ALA A 472 83.75 27.09 -106.37
N GLY A 473 83.66 28.39 -106.06
CA GLY A 473 83.99 29.44 -107.04
C GLY A 473 82.92 30.49 -107.41
N ALA A 474 83.16 31.69 -106.87
CA ALA A 474 83.08 33.01 -107.52
C ALA A 474 81.84 33.92 -107.41
N ALA A 475 82.17 35.17 -107.00
CA ALA A 475 81.45 36.45 -107.10
C ALA A 475 80.21 36.65 -106.20
N GLY A 476 79.98 37.78 -105.53
CA GLY A 476 80.61 39.10 -105.56
C GLY A 476 79.56 40.16 -105.21
N ALA A 477 79.71 40.79 -104.03
CA ALA A 477 79.35 42.15 -103.61
C ALA A 477 77.99 42.81 -103.97
N ALA A 478 77.24 43.17 -102.92
CA ALA A 478 76.70 44.52 -102.57
C ALA A 478 75.54 44.33 -101.56
N GLY A 479 75.34 45.04 -100.45
CA GLY A 479 75.93 46.25 -99.88
C GLY A 479 74.84 47.00 -99.09
N ALA A 480 75.25 47.62 -97.96
CA ALA A 480 74.54 48.62 -97.13
C ALA A 480 73.41 48.12 -96.19
N ALA A 481 73.33 48.49 -94.90
CA ALA A 481 74.06 49.50 -94.12
C ALA A 481 74.22 49.04 -92.66
#